data_AF-A4I025-F1
#
_entry.id   AF-A4I025-F1
#
_cell.length_a   1.000
_cell.length_b   1.000
_cell.length_c   1.000
_cell.angle_alpha   90.00
_cell.angle_beta   90.00
_cell.angle_gamma   90.00
#
_symmetry.space_group_name_H-M   'P 1'
#
loop_
_entity.id
_entity.type
_entity.pdbx_description
1 polymer ?
#
loop_
_entity_poly.entity_id
_entity_poly.type
_entity_poly.pdbx_seq_one_letter_code
_entity_poly.pdbx_strand_id
1 'polypeptide(L)'
;MLYGSSCHEDSFLDAILDELTVNPYSDLPTVLARVERVQTAESNVERMRQRKAEQQEERAARLRNEWASATRHQSPASRADSQQSLSLEALTASSSAYLDSLARAADREPIASLRGAPSTSGPPPLCAPAKLAAEALSPLTSALSLPHFRDEHASSALRSAYVHLLPYILAVVAPPATRSTSLALATSSTTVAVAAGGGSAPVLPWYAVHTGDSAVRELLSPYMSSVVGPLEKELRFHFSAGCDTAAVHEPQHFFSFLIECFQRQQRIVSEQWATSRLQDSESDAALRLLESVSQVVLSATAVVVFQECYGWRPDSALSRHKDYVAVTVNAVLDFVASAEGRLCRDSVQLLVEHLLAEEVLQLYAQCGADMAVTALRDGAARLWRRSFLMEGAGRASFPLYTCSLHLVRSLEAFQRRLLNSLLLLRGSWAELVWRRCVEPALLAFLGIVENQALPAVADTAAASWESVLFLQWCVASVKVVAAAAEDWLGMLRESCAATASTASSPSSLSKSETLDALMLFRDQLARRSAEHARLLTLQLCTPQPGDAAQAARLLHGAEEFFKLMGELPDSTSAPYIVQDLVQGVLQKNLSPEHKTELLSYTRGCGLQHFAQLLVA
;
A
#
# COMPACT_ATOMS: atom_id res chain seq x y z
N MET A 1 -67.07 9.55 -0.74
CA MET A 1 -66.31 8.96 -1.86
C MET A 1 -64.91 9.53 -1.81
N LEU A 2 -63.94 8.71 -1.40
CA LEU A 2 -62.56 8.62 -1.89
C LEU A 2 -61.93 7.47 -1.09
N TYR A 3 -61.89 6.31 -1.75
CA TYR A 3 -61.11 5.10 -1.49
C TYR A 3 -59.79 5.37 -0.74
N GLY A 4 -59.29 4.56 0.19
CA GLY A 4 -59.39 3.13 0.39
C GLY A 4 -57.97 2.67 0.78
N SER A 5 -57.77 2.28 2.03
CA SER A 5 -56.52 1.65 2.50
C SER A 5 -56.89 0.34 3.18
N SER A 6 -57.08 -0.69 2.37
CA SER A 6 -57.25 -2.08 2.76
C SER A 6 -55.90 -2.70 3.04
N CYS A 7 -55.36 -2.47 4.24
CA CYS A 7 -54.22 -3.18 4.82
C CYS A 7 -54.31 -2.87 6.32
N HIS A 8 -54.73 -3.80 7.19
CA HIS A 8 -54.39 -3.83 8.64
C HIS A 8 -55.24 -4.80 9.50
N GLU A 9 -56.23 -5.53 8.97
CA GLU A 9 -56.98 -6.48 9.82
C GLU A 9 -56.05 -7.57 10.43
N ASP A 10 -55.12 -8.10 9.64
CA ASP A 10 -54.16 -9.11 10.14
C ASP A 10 -53.19 -8.52 11.17
N SER A 11 -52.67 -7.31 10.97
CA SER A 11 -51.70 -6.72 11.91
C SER A 11 -52.33 -6.31 13.24
N PHE A 12 -53.62 -5.98 13.25
CA PHE A 12 -54.33 -5.64 14.47
C PHE A 12 -54.57 -6.91 15.30
N LEU A 13 -54.93 -8.01 14.63
CA LEU A 13 -55.08 -9.32 15.27
C LEU A 13 -53.74 -9.80 15.85
N ASP A 14 -52.65 -9.67 15.07
CA ASP A 14 -51.30 -10.01 15.51
C ASP A 14 -50.87 -9.17 16.73
N ALA A 15 -51.14 -7.85 16.73
CA ALA A 15 -50.82 -6.99 17.87
C ALA A 15 -51.62 -7.34 19.13
N ILE A 16 -52.86 -7.81 18.99
CA ILE A 16 -53.65 -8.35 20.10
C ILE A 16 -53.04 -9.66 20.61
N LEU A 17 -52.64 -10.56 19.71
CA LEU A 17 -52.00 -11.83 20.06
C LEU A 17 -50.66 -11.62 20.75
N ASP A 18 -49.86 -10.65 20.30
CA ASP A 18 -48.59 -10.27 20.92
C ASP A 18 -48.79 -9.71 22.35
N GLU A 19 -49.75 -8.82 22.56
CA GLU A 19 -50.04 -8.34 23.93
C GLU A 19 -50.60 -9.44 24.84
N LEU A 20 -51.42 -10.36 24.31
CA LEU A 20 -51.95 -11.51 25.06
C LEU A 20 -50.88 -12.57 25.37
N THR A 21 -49.86 -12.72 24.52
CA THR A 21 -48.73 -13.62 24.81
C THR A 21 -47.79 -13.06 25.88
N VAL A 22 -47.65 -11.74 25.96
CA VAL A 22 -46.85 -11.08 27.01
C VAL A 22 -47.56 -11.14 28.37
N ASN A 23 -48.88 -11.01 28.42
CA ASN A 23 -49.64 -11.15 29.66
C ASN A 23 -51.02 -11.82 29.44
N PRO A 24 -51.12 -13.15 29.63
CA PRO A 24 -52.34 -13.91 29.36
C PRO A 24 -53.49 -13.65 30.35
N TYR A 25 -53.23 -12.92 31.44
CA TYR A 25 -54.25 -12.55 32.43
C TYR A 25 -54.87 -11.16 32.17
N SER A 26 -54.45 -10.48 31.10
CA SER A 26 -55.01 -9.17 30.74
C SER A 26 -56.44 -9.34 30.26
N ASP A 27 -57.36 -8.50 30.74
CA ASP A 27 -58.72 -8.46 30.23
C ASP A 27 -58.74 -7.90 28.80
N LEU A 28 -59.52 -8.52 27.93
CA LEU A 28 -59.61 -8.16 26.50
C LEU A 28 -59.89 -6.66 26.28
N PRO A 29 -60.75 -5.97 27.05
CA PRO A 29 -60.94 -4.53 26.92
C PRO A 29 -59.66 -3.71 27.15
N THR A 30 -58.82 -4.10 28.11
CA THR A 30 -57.55 -3.41 28.39
C THR A 30 -56.52 -3.65 27.28
N VAL A 31 -56.45 -4.87 26.74
CA VAL A 31 -55.57 -5.20 25.61
C VAL A 31 -55.96 -4.40 24.37
N LEU A 32 -57.25 -4.42 24.01
CA LEU A 32 -57.78 -3.64 22.89
C LEU A 32 -57.48 -2.14 23.04
N ALA A 33 -57.75 -1.56 24.22
CA ALA A 33 -57.46 -0.17 24.50
C ALA A 33 -55.96 0.17 24.45
N ARG A 34 -55.08 -0.82 24.67
CA ARG A 34 -53.62 -0.64 24.60
C ARG A 34 -53.13 -0.73 23.16
N VAL A 35 -53.58 -1.73 22.40
CA VAL A 35 -53.28 -1.87 20.97
C VAL A 35 -53.78 -0.65 20.20
N GLU A 36 -55.01 -0.20 20.45
CA GLU A 36 -55.54 1.04 19.85
C GLU A 36 -54.70 2.27 20.21
N ARG A 37 -54.24 2.40 21.47
CA ARG A 37 -53.35 3.49 21.89
C ARG A 37 -52.01 3.46 21.17
N VAL A 38 -51.41 2.27 21.00
CA VAL A 38 -50.15 2.09 20.27
C VAL A 38 -50.35 2.43 18.79
N GLN A 39 -51.38 1.89 18.14
CA GLN A 39 -51.68 2.17 16.74
C GLN A 39 -52.00 3.65 16.50
N THR A 40 -52.72 4.30 17.42
CA THR A 40 -52.97 5.74 17.36
C THR A 40 -51.69 6.55 17.54
N ALA A 41 -50.79 6.12 18.44
CA ALA A 41 -49.49 6.75 18.64
C ALA A 41 -48.60 6.59 17.39
N GLU A 42 -48.54 5.40 16.80
CA GLU A 42 -47.82 5.12 15.55
C GLU A 42 -48.37 5.95 14.38
N SER A 43 -49.71 5.98 14.22
CA SER A 43 -50.37 6.83 13.21
C SER A 43 -50.06 8.32 13.40
N ASN A 44 -49.99 8.79 14.66
CA ASN A 44 -49.64 10.18 14.96
C ASN A 44 -48.16 10.46 14.67
N VAL A 45 -47.25 9.54 15.00
CA VAL A 45 -45.82 9.64 14.67
C VAL A 45 -45.63 9.68 13.16
N GLU A 46 -46.33 8.83 12.41
CA GLU A 46 -46.24 8.79 10.95
C GLU A 46 -46.80 10.07 10.32
N ARG A 47 -47.94 10.57 10.81
CA ARG A 47 -48.48 11.89 10.39
C ARG A 47 -47.52 13.04 10.71
N MET A 48 -46.80 12.99 11.84
CA MET A 48 -45.80 14.00 12.18
C MET A 48 -44.58 13.92 11.26
N ARG A 49 -44.12 12.72 10.91
CA ARG A 49 -43.04 12.51 9.93
C ARG A 49 -43.43 13.04 8.55
N GLN A 50 -44.63 12.69 8.08
CA GLN A 50 -45.15 13.16 6.80
C GLN A 50 -45.24 14.70 6.76
N ARG A 51 -45.83 15.33 7.78
CA ARG A 51 -45.88 16.80 7.87
C ARG A 51 -44.49 17.44 7.87
N LYS A 52 -43.51 16.80 8.51
CA LYS A 52 -42.13 17.30 8.54
C LYS A 52 -41.46 17.19 7.16
N ALA A 53 -41.71 16.10 6.43
CA ALA A 53 -41.25 15.94 5.05
C ALA A 53 -41.88 16.99 4.11
N GLU A 54 -43.20 17.18 4.18
CA GLU A 54 -43.93 18.20 3.42
C GLU A 54 -43.38 19.62 3.71
N GLN A 55 -43.10 19.93 4.98
CA GLN A 55 -42.47 21.21 5.34
C GLN A 55 -41.06 21.39 4.77
N GLN A 56 -40.27 20.30 4.69
CA GLN A 56 -38.93 20.34 4.10
C GLN A 56 -38.98 20.52 2.59
N GLU A 57 -39.93 19.88 1.91
CA GLU A 57 -40.20 20.04 0.47
C GLU A 57 -40.67 21.46 0.14
N GLU A 58 -41.63 22.00 0.91
CA GLU A 58 -42.09 23.38 0.75
C GLU A 58 -40.94 24.38 0.93
N ARG A 59 -40.05 24.14 1.89
CA ARG A 59 -38.89 25.00 2.14
C ARG A 59 -37.85 24.88 1.02
N ALA A 60 -37.60 23.69 0.49
CA ALA A 60 -36.77 23.51 -0.71
C ALA A 60 -37.33 24.29 -1.89
N ALA A 61 -38.64 24.18 -2.16
CA ALA A 61 -39.30 24.89 -3.25
C ALA A 61 -39.22 26.42 -3.10
N ARG A 62 -39.37 26.94 -1.87
CA ARG A 62 -39.18 28.38 -1.58
C ARG A 62 -37.75 28.83 -1.86
N LEU A 63 -36.75 28.14 -1.32
CA LEU A 63 -35.33 28.45 -1.55
C LEU A 63 -34.97 28.38 -3.03
N ARG A 64 -35.48 27.38 -3.76
CA ARG A 64 -35.31 27.25 -5.21
C ARG A 64 -35.84 28.48 -5.95
N ASN A 65 -37.02 28.97 -5.59
CA ASN A 65 -37.59 30.16 -6.21
C ASN A 65 -36.79 31.44 -5.89
N GLU A 66 -36.31 31.57 -4.64
CA GLU A 66 -35.46 32.67 -4.20
C GLU A 66 -34.10 32.67 -4.93
N TRP A 67 -33.44 31.51 -5.06
CA TRP A 67 -32.21 31.36 -5.84
C TRP A 67 -32.42 31.59 -7.33
N ALA A 68 -33.52 31.14 -7.91
CA ALA A 68 -33.88 31.41 -9.30
C ALA A 68 -34.09 32.91 -9.56
N SER A 69 -34.64 33.64 -8.58
CA SER A 69 -34.77 35.10 -8.64
C SER A 69 -33.40 35.79 -8.55
N ALA A 70 -32.60 35.43 -7.53
CA ALA A 70 -31.28 36.01 -7.31
C ALA A 70 -30.33 35.83 -8.50
N THR A 71 -30.31 34.65 -9.11
CA THR A 71 -29.46 34.35 -10.29
C THR A 71 -29.91 35.09 -11.56
N ARG A 72 -31.22 35.38 -11.73
CA ARG A 72 -31.73 36.19 -12.85
C ARG A 72 -31.39 37.67 -12.72
N HIS A 73 -31.52 38.24 -11.52
CA HIS A 73 -31.35 39.68 -11.30
C HIS A 73 -29.90 40.16 -11.33
N GLN A 74 -28.92 39.25 -11.30
CA GLN A 74 -27.49 39.58 -11.47
C GLN A 74 -27.03 39.57 -12.94
N SER A 75 -27.91 39.24 -13.89
CA SER A 75 -27.63 39.35 -15.32
C SER A 75 -27.80 40.82 -15.78
N PRO A 76 -27.00 41.35 -16.73
CA PRO A 76 -27.03 42.76 -17.10
C PRO A 76 -28.33 43.10 -17.84
N ALA A 77 -29.36 43.45 -17.08
CA ALA A 77 -30.57 44.09 -17.57
C ALA A 77 -30.85 45.33 -16.72
N SER A 78 -31.24 46.40 -17.39
CA SER A 78 -31.34 47.78 -16.91
C SER A 78 -32.13 47.95 -15.62
N ARG A 79 -31.57 48.78 -14.72
CA ARG A 79 -32.25 49.48 -13.61
C ARG A 79 -33.69 49.89 -13.95
N ALA A 80 -34.65 49.27 -13.29
CA ALA A 80 -35.89 49.84 -12.76
C ALA A 80 -36.54 48.75 -11.88
N ASP A 81 -37.18 49.13 -10.78
CA ASP A 81 -37.90 48.25 -9.83
C ASP A 81 -37.06 47.57 -8.73
N SER A 82 -36.33 48.39 -7.98
CA SER A 82 -35.82 48.05 -6.64
C SER A 82 -36.93 48.15 -5.60
N GLN A 83 -37.59 47.05 -5.24
CA GLN A 83 -38.35 46.99 -3.97
C GLN A 83 -38.46 45.62 -3.27
N GLN A 84 -37.92 44.49 -3.79
CA GLN A 84 -38.04 43.18 -3.11
C GLN A 84 -36.86 42.20 -3.31
N SER A 85 -35.65 42.66 -3.64
CA SER A 85 -34.49 41.76 -3.75
C SER A 85 -33.92 41.43 -2.36
N LEU A 86 -34.12 40.19 -1.89
CA LEU A 86 -33.38 39.63 -0.75
C LEU A 86 -31.86 39.74 -1.03
N SER A 87 -31.08 40.16 -0.02
CA SER A 87 -29.62 40.18 -0.17
C SER A 87 -29.09 38.75 -0.32
N LEU A 88 -28.04 38.58 -1.13
CA LEU A 88 -27.39 37.29 -1.34
C LEU A 88 -26.93 36.67 -0.01
N GLU A 89 -26.51 37.51 0.95
CA GLU A 89 -26.14 37.11 2.31
C GLU A 89 -27.31 36.49 3.08
N ALA A 90 -28.50 37.12 3.04
CA ALA A 90 -29.69 36.61 3.71
C ALA A 90 -30.15 35.27 3.11
N LEU A 91 -30.06 35.14 1.78
CA LEU A 91 -30.39 33.90 1.09
C LEU A 91 -29.38 32.79 1.42
N THR A 92 -28.09 33.12 1.51
CA THR A 92 -27.02 32.19 1.93
C THR A 92 -27.24 31.72 3.36
N ALA A 93 -27.56 32.62 4.30
CA ALA A 93 -27.86 32.26 5.69
C ALA A 93 -29.15 31.42 5.84
N SER A 94 -30.19 31.72 5.06
CA SER A 94 -31.43 30.93 5.04
C SER A 94 -31.16 29.51 4.52
N SER A 95 -30.31 29.40 3.50
CA SER A 95 -29.90 28.13 2.88
C SER A 95 -29.00 27.32 3.81
N SER A 96 -28.01 27.91 4.48
CA SER A 96 -27.16 27.19 5.45
C SER A 96 -27.97 26.63 6.61
N ALA A 97 -28.90 27.41 7.17
CA ALA A 97 -29.81 26.94 8.21
C ALA A 97 -30.73 25.80 7.74
N TYR A 98 -31.14 25.81 6.47
CA TYR A 98 -31.92 24.73 5.89
C TYR A 98 -31.10 23.44 5.73
N LEU A 99 -29.91 23.53 5.12
CA LEU A 99 -29.01 22.40 4.91
C LEU A 99 -28.58 21.78 6.24
N ASP A 100 -28.26 22.60 7.25
CA ASP A 100 -27.95 22.10 8.59
C ASP A 100 -29.14 21.36 9.23
N SER A 101 -30.37 21.81 8.97
CA SER A 101 -31.57 21.09 9.43
C SER A 101 -31.79 19.75 8.72
N LEU A 102 -31.40 19.65 7.45
CA LEU A 102 -31.41 18.39 6.69
C LEU A 102 -30.35 17.43 7.19
N ALA A 103 -29.11 17.90 7.39
CA ALA A 103 -28.02 17.08 7.93
C ALA A 103 -28.38 16.51 9.32
N ARG A 104 -28.89 17.35 10.23
CA ARG A 104 -29.35 16.91 11.56
C ARG A 104 -30.55 15.97 11.52
N ALA A 105 -31.37 16.02 10.47
CA ALA A 105 -32.47 15.07 10.29
C ALA A 105 -31.94 13.70 9.83
N ALA A 106 -30.91 13.68 8.98
CA ALA A 106 -30.25 12.46 8.53
C ALA A 106 -29.54 11.72 9.68
N ASP A 107 -28.84 12.42 10.56
CA ASP A 107 -28.16 11.82 11.73
C ASP A 107 -29.11 11.21 12.75
N ARG A 108 -30.36 11.67 12.79
CA ARG A 108 -31.34 11.33 13.82
C ARG A 108 -32.34 10.26 13.41
N GLU A 109 -32.23 9.65 12.22
CA GLU A 109 -32.98 8.43 11.94
C GLU A 109 -32.42 7.29 12.79
N PRO A 110 -33.08 6.95 13.92
CA PRO A 110 -32.52 5.98 14.84
C PRO A 110 -32.75 4.59 14.25
N ILE A 111 -31.77 3.73 14.49
CA ILE A 111 -31.92 2.27 14.56
C ILE A 111 -32.95 1.97 15.68
N ALA A 112 -34.22 2.25 15.42
CA ALA A 112 -35.35 1.80 16.20
C ALA A 112 -35.93 0.57 15.50
N SER A 113 -35.07 -0.41 15.22
CA SER A 113 -35.53 -1.79 15.13
C SER A 113 -36.00 -2.17 16.53
N LEU A 114 -37.30 -1.94 16.79
CA LEU A 114 -38.00 -2.56 17.91
C LEU A 114 -37.64 -4.04 17.91
N ARG A 115 -37.12 -4.49 19.05
CA ARG A 115 -36.71 -5.87 19.31
C ARG A 115 -37.92 -6.77 19.04
N GLY A 116 -37.99 -7.42 17.88
CA GLY A 116 -39.09 -8.32 17.50
C GLY A 116 -39.73 -8.09 16.12
N ALA A 117 -39.47 -6.96 15.43
CA ALA A 117 -40.02 -6.76 14.09
C ALA A 117 -39.22 -7.56 13.02
N PRO A 118 -39.88 -8.28 12.10
CA PRO A 118 -39.21 -9.02 11.05
C PRO A 118 -38.39 -8.04 10.20
N SER A 119 -37.11 -8.35 10.07
CA SER A 119 -36.11 -7.64 9.29
C SER A 119 -36.40 -7.75 7.80
N THR A 120 -37.38 -7.00 7.30
CA THR A 120 -37.71 -6.91 5.86
C THR A 120 -37.74 -5.49 5.32
N SER A 121 -37.57 -4.45 6.13
CA SER A 121 -37.36 -3.09 5.65
C SER A 121 -35.86 -2.82 5.52
N GLY A 122 -35.39 -2.71 4.27
CA GLY A 122 -34.01 -2.30 3.95
C GLY A 122 -33.61 -0.97 4.60
N PRO A 123 -32.31 -0.64 4.63
CA PRO A 123 -31.84 0.62 5.19
C PRO A 123 -32.61 1.79 4.57
N PRO A 124 -32.99 2.82 5.36
CA PRO A 124 -33.71 3.96 4.84
C PRO A 124 -32.90 4.58 3.69
N PRO A 125 -33.57 5.03 2.61
CA PRO A 125 -32.85 5.53 1.45
C PRO A 125 -32.08 6.78 1.85
N LEU A 126 -30.75 6.69 1.83
CA LEU A 126 -29.79 7.81 1.97
C LEU A 126 -30.14 9.03 1.08
N CYS A 127 -31.03 8.85 0.10
CA CYS A 127 -31.37 9.79 -0.94
C CYS A 127 -32.25 10.99 -0.55
N ALA A 128 -33.03 10.96 0.54
CA ALA A 128 -34.01 12.04 0.77
C ALA A 128 -33.37 13.42 1.06
N PRO A 129 -32.37 13.54 1.97
CA PRO A 129 -31.77 14.83 2.30
C PRO A 129 -30.96 15.44 1.15
N ALA A 130 -30.15 14.63 0.46
CA ALA A 130 -29.33 15.08 -0.66
C ALA A 130 -30.19 15.58 -1.84
N LYS A 131 -31.29 14.88 -2.15
CA LYS A 131 -32.24 15.32 -3.20
C LYS A 131 -32.88 16.66 -2.87
N LEU A 132 -33.38 16.83 -1.65
CA LEU A 132 -33.98 18.10 -1.22
C LEU A 132 -32.98 19.26 -1.24
N ALA A 133 -31.73 19.02 -0.82
CA ALA A 133 -30.66 19.99 -0.93
C ALA A 133 -30.34 20.35 -2.39
N ALA A 134 -30.23 19.35 -3.27
CA ALA A 134 -30.00 19.55 -4.70
C ALA A 134 -31.14 20.35 -5.34
N GLU A 135 -32.40 20.03 -5.03
CA GLU A 135 -33.57 20.77 -5.53
C GLU A 135 -33.55 22.24 -5.08
N ALA A 136 -33.30 22.49 -3.79
CA ALA A 136 -33.25 23.83 -3.22
C ALA A 136 -32.14 24.70 -3.85
N LEU A 137 -30.97 24.10 -4.12
CA LEU A 137 -29.79 24.79 -4.65
C LEU A 137 -29.65 24.71 -6.17
N SER A 138 -30.53 23.98 -6.86
CA SER A 138 -30.46 23.73 -8.31
C SER A 138 -30.23 25.00 -9.17
N PRO A 139 -30.82 26.19 -8.88
CA PRO A 139 -30.56 27.38 -9.68
C PRO A 139 -29.14 27.92 -9.47
N LEU A 140 -28.60 27.83 -8.24
CA LEU A 140 -27.23 28.24 -7.92
C LEU A 140 -26.21 27.31 -8.58
N THR A 141 -26.39 25.99 -8.42
CA THR A 141 -25.47 25.00 -8.99
C THR A 141 -25.48 25.04 -10.52
N SER A 142 -26.65 25.21 -11.13
CA SER A 142 -26.79 25.38 -12.58
C SER A 142 -26.14 26.66 -13.10
N ALA A 143 -26.34 27.78 -12.40
CA ALA A 143 -25.75 29.07 -12.76
C ALA A 143 -24.21 29.02 -12.77
N LEU A 144 -23.61 28.34 -11.78
CA LEU A 144 -22.16 28.22 -11.67
C LEU A 144 -21.55 27.16 -12.59
N SER A 145 -22.32 26.16 -13.03
CA SER A 145 -21.84 25.10 -13.93
C SER A 145 -21.84 25.51 -15.42
N LEU A 146 -22.52 26.61 -15.78
CA LEU A 146 -22.59 27.09 -17.16
C LEU A 146 -21.33 27.88 -17.52
N PRO A 147 -20.66 27.57 -18.65
CA PRO A 147 -19.37 28.16 -19.01
C PRO A 147 -19.42 29.64 -19.39
N HIS A 148 -20.56 30.33 -19.30
CA HIS A 148 -20.76 31.68 -19.84
C HIS A 148 -21.54 32.59 -18.87
N PHE A 149 -21.01 32.81 -17.67
CA PHE A 149 -21.42 33.98 -16.88
C PHE A 149 -20.68 35.21 -17.42
N ARG A 150 -21.39 36.09 -18.14
CA ARG A 150 -20.81 37.28 -18.78
C ARG A 150 -20.30 38.34 -17.79
N ASP A 151 -20.76 38.28 -16.54
CA ASP A 151 -20.37 39.21 -15.49
C ASP A 151 -19.49 38.49 -14.45
N GLU A 152 -18.21 38.86 -14.43
CA GLU A 152 -17.22 38.33 -13.49
C GLU A 152 -17.58 38.65 -12.04
N HIS A 153 -18.19 39.81 -11.78
CA HIS A 153 -18.55 40.24 -10.43
C HIS A 153 -19.71 39.40 -9.89
N ALA A 154 -20.74 39.18 -10.71
CA ALA A 154 -21.85 38.30 -10.38
C ALA A 154 -21.39 36.85 -10.14
N SER A 155 -20.53 36.33 -11.02
CA SER A 155 -19.98 34.97 -10.87
C SER A 155 -19.16 34.83 -9.59
N SER A 156 -18.35 35.84 -9.25
CA SER A 156 -17.57 35.86 -8.01
C SER A 156 -18.45 35.85 -6.76
N ALA A 157 -19.53 36.64 -6.74
CA ALA A 157 -20.47 36.68 -5.63
C ALA A 157 -21.22 35.35 -5.44
N LEU A 158 -21.69 34.73 -6.53
CA LEU A 158 -22.33 33.41 -6.48
C LEU A 158 -21.37 32.30 -6.04
N ARG A 159 -20.10 32.34 -6.50
CA ARG A 159 -19.07 31.41 -6.04
C ARG A 159 -18.78 31.58 -4.55
N SER A 160 -18.69 32.81 -4.05
CA SER A 160 -18.55 33.09 -2.62
C SER A 160 -19.68 32.47 -1.82
N ALA A 161 -20.93 32.68 -2.24
CA ALA A 161 -22.10 32.09 -1.58
C ALA A 161 -22.06 30.55 -1.60
N TYR A 162 -21.69 29.94 -2.74
CA TYR A 162 -21.52 28.49 -2.83
C TYR A 162 -20.42 27.97 -1.89
N VAL A 163 -19.26 28.64 -1.83
CA VAL A 163 -18.16 28.26 -0.93
C VAL A 163 -18.60 28.33 0.55
N HIS A 164 -19.37 29.35 0.94
CA HIS A 164 -19.95 29.41 2.28
C HIS A 164 -20.97 28.29 2.57
N LEU A 165 -21.64 27.76 1.55
CA LEU A 165 -22.58 26.65 1.70
C LEU A 165 -21.90 25.28 1.70
N LEU A 166 -20.66 25.17 1.21
CA LEU A 166 -19.93 23.89 1.08
C LEU A 166 -19.88 23.06 2.36
N PRO A 167 -19.57 23.62 3.55
CA PRO A 167 -19.55 22.82 4.79
C PRO A 167 -20.91 22.15 5.06
N TYR A 168 -22.00 22.85 4.79
CA TYR A 168 -23.36 22.36 4.99
C TYR A 168 -23.78 21.38 3.90
N ILE A 169 -23.39 21.61 2.64
CA ILE A 169 -23.58 20.66 1.54
C ILE A 169 -22.88 19.33 1.88
N LEU A 170 -21.60 19.39 2.28
CA LEU A 170 -20.80 18.23 2.65
C LEU A 170 -21.38 17.49 3.86
N ALA A 171 -21.92 18.21 4.84
CA ALA A 171 -22.63 17.61 5.96
C ALA A 171 -23.88 16.83 5.54
N VAL A 172 -24.67 17.34 4.58
CA VAL A 172 -25.86 16.64 4.07
C VAL A 172 -25.50 15.36 3.32
N VAL A 173 -24.35 15.33 2.64
CA VAL A 173 -23.91 14.20 1.79
C VAL A 173 -22.85 13.33 2.46
N ALA A 174 -22.65 13.47 3.77
CA ALA A 174 -21.64 12.72 4.49
C ALA A 174 -21.88 11.19 4.38
N PRO A 175 -20.82 10.38 4.16
CA PRO A 175 -20.96 8.92 4.16
C PRO A 175 -21.49 8.42 5.51
N PRO A 176 -22.34 7.37 5.52
CA PRO A 176 -22.83 6.80 6.77
C PRO A 176 -21.67 6.33 7.64
N ALA A 177 -21.70 6.65 8.93
CA ALA A 177 -20.69 6.21 9.88
C ALA A 177 -20.59 4.67 9.86
N THR A 178 -19.47 4.14 9.38
CA THR A 178 -19.19 2.71 9.50
C THR A 178 -19.11 2.35 10.98
N ARG A 179 -19.82 1.28 11.40
CA ARG A 179 -20.06 0.82 12.79
C ARG A 179 -18.83 0.66 13.71
N SER A 180 -17.62 0.98 13.26
CA SER A 180 -16.36 0.77 13.97
C SER A 180 -15.78 2.01 14.65
N THR A 181 -16.33 3.20 14.44
CA THR A 181 -15.93 4.41 15.19
C THR A 181 -17.02 4.79 16.19
N SER A 182 -16.82 4.35 17.43
CA SER A 182 -17.43 4.93 18.62
C SER A 182 -16.96 6.39 18.76
N LEU A 183 -17.51 7.30 17.96
CA LEU A 183 -17.43 8.74 18.22
C LEU A 183 -18.83 9.24 18.58
N ALA A 184 -18.93 9.75 19.80
CA ALA A 184 -20.10 10.45 20.35
C ALA A 184 -20.66 11.47 19.35
N LEU A 185 -22.00 11.60 19.31
CA LEU A 185 -22.79 12.57 18.54
C LEU A 185 -21.96 13.76 18.02
N ALA A 186 -21.32 13.56 16.87
CA ALA A 186 -20.50 14.57 16.24
C ALA A 186 -21.45 15.43 15.42
N THR A 187 -21.51 16.72 15.72
CA THR A 187 -22.22 17.68 14.87
C THR A 187 -21.63 17.64 13.46
N SER A 188 -22.46 17.92 12.46
CA SER A 188 -22.15 18.01 11.02
C SER A 188 -20.80 18.72 10.71
N SER A 189 -20.46 19.78 11.45
CA SER A 189 -19.18 20.50 11.33
C SER A 189 -17.96 19.66 11.74
N THR A 190 -18.11 18.78 12.74
CA THR A 190 -17.02 17.93 13.25
C THR A 190 -16.60 16.88 12.22
N THR A 191 -17.55 16.26 11.50
CA THR A 191 -17.23 15.23 10.48
C THR A 191 -16.44 15.82 9.31
N VAL A 192 -16.82 17.02 8.85
CA VAL A 192 -16.11 17.73 7.78
C VAL A 192 -14.73 18.19 8.27
N ALA A 193 -14.64 18.76 9.47
CA ALA A 193 -13.36 19.18 10.05
C ALA A 193 -12.41 17.99 10.32
N VAL A 194 -12.93 16.84 10.76
CA VAL A 194 -12.13 15.62 10.95
C VAL A 194 -11.66 15.06 9.62
N ALA A 195 -12.53 15.00 8.60
CA ALA A 195 -12.16 14.55 7.27
C ALA A 195 -11.15 15.48 6.57
N ALA A 196 -11.27 16.79 6.80
CA ALA A 196 -10.34 17.80 6.27
C ALA A 196 -9.04 17.93 7.07
N GLY A 197 -9.06 17.57 8.35
CA GLY A 197 -8.00 17.82 9.33
C GLY A 197 -6.76 16.93 9.20
N GLY A 198 -6.50 16.33 8.04
CA GLY A 198 -5.34 15.46 7.80
C GLY A 198 -5.27 14.24 8.73
N GLY A 199 -6.35 13.95 9.47
CA GLY A 199 -6.39 12.96 10.53
C GLY A 199 -7.30 11.78 10.19
N SER A 200 -6.69 10.65 9.85
CA SER A 200 -7.22 9.27 9.86
C SER A 200 -8.44 8.91 8.99
N ALA A 201 -9.37 9.84 8.70
CA ALA A 201 -10.59 9.49 7.99
C ALA A 201 -10.33 9.28 6.49
N PRO A 202 -10.70 8.13 5.92
CA PRO A 202 -10.55 7.88 4.48
C PRO A 202 -11.50 8.78 3.67
N VAL A 203 -11.00 9.27 2.54
CA VAL A 203 -11.70 10.05 1.52
C VAL A 203 -12.42 9.14 0.51
N LEU A 204 -11.98 7.89 0.34
CA LEU A 204 -12.63 6.92 -0.56
C LEU A 204 -14.15 6.76 -0.37
N PRO A 205 -14.71 6.74 0.87
CA PRO A 205 -16.16 6.73 1.07
C PRO A 205 -16.87 7.95 0.48
N TRP A 206 -16.26 9.14 0.53
CA TRP A 206 -16.81 10.35 -0.08
C TRP A 206 -16.84 10.24 -1.61
N TYR A 207 -15.80 9.65 -2.20
CA TYR A 207 -15.79 9.34 -3.63
C TYR A 207 -16.90 8.35 -4.03
N ALA A 208 -17.16 7.32 -3.22
CA ALA A 208 -18.23 6.37 -3.47
C ALA A 208 -19.62 7.04 -3.41
N VAL A 209 -19.85 7.93 -2.44
CA VAL A 209 -21.11 8.71 -2.36
C VAL A 209 -21.25 9.64 -3.57
N HIS A 210 -20.20 10.37 -3.93
CA HIS A 210 -20.20 11.25 -5.11
C HIS A 210 -20.49 10.47 -6.40
N THR A 211 -19.93 9.29 -6.59
CA THR A 211 -20.17 8.51 -7.83
C THR A 211 -21.50 7.75 -7.83
N GLY A 212 -22.01 7.38 -6.65
CA GLY A 212 -23.22 6.60 -6.47
C GLY A 212 -24.53 7.39 -6.48
N ASP A 213 -24.53 8.68 -6.12
CA ASP A 213 -25.75 9.49 -6.01
C ASP A 213 -25.75 10.69 -6.98
N SER A 214 -26.77 10.77 -7.85
CA SER A 214 -26.92 11.89 -8.80
C SER A 214 -27.15 13.24 -8.14
N ALA A 215 -27.86 13.29 -7.00
CA ALA A 215 -28.11 14.54 -6.30
C ALA A 215 -26.81 15.11 -5.70
N VAL A 216 -25.93 14.23 -5.20
CA VAL A 216 -24.61 14.61 -4.71
C VAL A 216 -23.73 15.15 -5.84
N ARG A 217 -23.77 14.51 -7.02
CA ARG A 217 -23.05 15.02 -8.20
C ARG A 217 -23.54 16.39 -8.62
N GLU A 218 -24.85 16.63 -8.60
CA GLU A 218 -25.43 17.94 -8.92
C GLU A 218 -25.02 19.01 -7.90
N LEU A 219 -25.02 18.68 -6.61
CA LEU A 219 -24.57 19.58 -5.55
C LEU A 219 -23.10 19.98 -5.69
N LEU A 220 -22.23 19.03 -6.02
CA LEU A 220 -20.78 19.25 -6.16
C LEU A 220 -20.35 19.67 -7.57
N SER A 221 -21.27 19.70 -8.53
CA SER A 221 -20.97 19.95 -9.95
C SER A 221 -20.28 21.29 -10.20
N PRO A 222 -20.61 22.41 -9.51
CA PRO A 222 -19.96 23.69 -9.78
C PRO A 222 -18.44 23.62 -9.62
N TYR A 223 -17.98 22.94 -8.56
CA TYR A 223 -16.56 22.75 -8.30
C TYR A 223 -15.97 21.65 -9.19
N MET A 224 -16.61 20.47 -9.23
CA MET A 224 -16.05 19.32 -9.96
C MET A 224 -15.94 19.57 -11.46
N SER A 225 -16.93 20.21 -12.07
CA SER A 225 -16.94 20.51 -13.50
C SER A 225 -15.92 21.57 -13.90
N SER A 226 -15.57 22.50 -13.01
CA SER A 226 -14.56 23.54 -13.28
C SER A 226 -13.14 23.05 -12.99
N VAL A 227 -12.96 22.29 -11.91
CA VAL A 227 -11.63 21.88 -11.42
C VAL A 227 -11.17 20.58 -12.09
N VAL A 228 -12.02 19.55 -12.11
CA VAL A 228 -11.68 18.21 -12.58
C VAL A 228 -12.06 18.01 -14.05
N GLY A 229 -13.21 18.52 -14.45
CA GLY A 229 -13.77 18.35 -15.80
C GLY A 229 -12.81 18.66 -16.96
N PRO A 230 -12.08 19.79 -16.97
CA PRO A 230 -11.11 20.09 -18.02
C PRO A 230 -9.93 19.13 -18.02
N LEU A 231 -9.39 18.80 -16.84
CA LEU A 231 -8.23 17.93 -16.69
C LEU A 231 -8.53 16.50 -17.14
N GLU A 232 -9.73 16.00 -16.85
CA GLU A 232 -10.16 14.69 -17.35
C GLU A 232 -10.30 14.64 -18.88
N LYS A 233 -10.83 15.71 -19.48
CA LYS A 233 -10.96 15.80 -20.94
C LYS A 233 -9.58 15.85 -21.59
N GLU A 234 -8.66 16.62 -21.03
CA GLU A 234 -7.28 16.66 -21.48
C GLU A 234 -6.57 15.31 -21.34
N LEU A 235 -6.74 14.63 -20.21
CA LEU A 235 -6.16 13.30 -19.99
C LEU A 235 -6.65 12.30 -21.03
N ARG A 236 -7.96 12.26 -21.30
CA ARG A 236 -8.56 11.40 -22.34
C ARG A 236 -8.17 11.81 -23.76
N PHE A 237 -7.92 13.10 -23.99
CA PHE A 237 -7.50 13.62 -25.29
C PHE A 237 -6.04 13.26 -25.60
N HIS A 238 -5.14 13.49 -24.65
CA HIS A 238 -3.71 13.22 -24.81
C HIS A 238 -3.39 11.72 -24.77
N PHE A 239 -4.15 10.93 -24.01
CA PHE A 239 -3.98 9.48 -23.94
C PHE A 239 -5.24 8.82 -24.46
N SER A 240 -5.20 8.50 -25.75
CA SER A 240 -6.16 7.63 -26.40
C SER A 240 -5.42 6.53 -27.15
N ALA A 241 -6.04 5.36 -27.27
CA ALA A 241 -5.42 4.21 -27.90
C ALA A 241 -5.02 4.52 -29.36
N GLY A 242 -3.75 4.34 -29.70
CA GLY A 242 -3.20 4.58 -31.04
C GLY A 242 -2.58 5.97 -31.25
N CYS A 243 -2.63 6.87 -30.27
CA CYS A 243 -1.86 8.11 -30.32
C CYS A 243 -0.39 7.88 -29.94
N ASP A 244 0.53 8.58 -30.63
CA ASP A 244 1.98 8.49 -30.37
C ASP A 244 2.35 8.85 -28.92
N THR A 245 1.55 9.70 -28.27
CA THR A 245 1.69 10.09 -26.86
C THR A 245 1.45 8.94 -25.88
N ALA A 246 0.70 7.91 -26.26
CA ALA A 246 0.42 6.73 -25.46
C ALA A 246 1.34 5.56 -25.86
N ALA A 247 2.63 5.84 -26.05
CA ALA A 247 3.61 4.81 -26.40
C ALA A 247 3.69 3.75 -25.29
N VAL A 248 3.31 2.51 -25.63
CA VAL A 248 3.18 1.38 -24.69
C VAL A 248 4.48 1.12 -23.91
N HIS A 249 5.64 1.42 -24.50
CA HIS A 249 6.96 1.25 -23.87
C HIS A 249 7.43 2.46 -23.05
N GLU A 250 6.65 3.54 -23.00
CA GLU A 250 6.99 4.78 -22.30
C GLU A 250 5.89 5.23 -21.33
N PRO A 251 5.48 4.39 -20.36
CA PRO A 251 4.44 4.72 -19.39
C PRO A 251 4.80 5.92 -18.49
N GLN A 252 6.08 6.28 -18.36
CA GLN A 252 6.52 7.44 -17.61
C GLN A 252 5.89 8.75 -18.10
N HIS A 253 5.61 8.90 -19.40
CA HIS A 253 5.01 10.10 -19.96
C HIS A 253 3.58 10.31 -19.45
N PHE A 254 2.82 9.22 -19.29
CA PHE A 254 1.49 9.27 -18.67
C PHE A 254 1.56 9.77 -17.23
N PHE A 255 2.45 9.22 -16.42
CA PHE A 255 2.54 9.59 -15.00
C PHE A 255 3.12 11.00 -14.80
N SER A 256 4.05 11.45 -15.64
CA SER A 256 4.50 12.85 -15.63
C SER A 256 3.35 13.81 -15.94
N PHE A 257 2.56 13.52 -16.98
CA PHE A 257 1.38 14.32 -17.32
C PHE A 257 0.33 14.31 -16.20
N LEU A 258 0.15 13.18 -15.52
CA LEU A 258 -0.77 13.06 -14.39
C LEU A 258 -0.33 13.94 -13.20
N ILE A 259 0.96 13.99 -12.88
CA ILE A 259 1.49 14.92 -11.86
C ILE A 259 1.23 16.38 -12.26
N GLU A 260 1.42 16.74 -13.53
CA GLU A 260 1.09 18.07 -14.03
C GLU A 260 -0.40 18.38 -13.91
N CYS A 261 -1.28 17.41 -14.13
CA CYS A 261 -2.72 17.57 -13.91
C CYS A 261 -3.03 17.88 -12.44
N PHE A 262 -2.45 17.16 -11.48
CA PHE A 262 -2.64 17.45 -10.05
C PHE A 262 -2.12 18.83 -9.65
N GLN A 263 -0.95 19.24 -10.17
CA GLN A 263 -0.42 20.59 -9.90
C GLN A 263 -1.34 21.69 -10.46
N ARG A 264 -1.89 21.47 -11.66
CA ARG A 264 -2.86 22.39 -12.25
C ARG A 264 -4.18 22.40 -11.49
N GLN A 265 -4.64 21.25 -11.00
CA GLN A 265 -5.81 21.15 -10.13
C GLN A 265 -5.63 22.03 -8.89
N GLN A 266 -4.52 21.87 -8.15
CA GLN A 266 -4.20 22.67 -6.96
C GLN A 266 -4.16 24.16 -7.28
N ARG A 267 -3.57 24.53 -8.43
CA ARG A 267 -3.53 25.92 -8.90
C ARG A 267 -4.94 26.46 -9.15
N ILE A 268 -5.78 25.74 -9.89
CA ILE A 268 -7.18 26.14 -10.17
C ILE A 268 -7.95 26.34 -8.87
N VAL A 269 -7.80 25.45 -7.89
CA VAL A 269 -8.43 25.58 -6.57
C VAL A 269 -7.98 26.86 -5.87
N SER A 270 -6.67 27.12 -5.83
CA SER A 270 -6.10 28.30 -5.19
C SER A 270 -6.54 29.62 -5.85
N GLU A 271 -6.62 29.65 -7.17
CA GLU A 271 -6.95 30.85 -7.95
C GLU A 271 -8.45 31.15 -7.99
N GLN A 272 -9.29 30.11 -8.09
CA GLN A 272 -10.73 30.28 -8.37
C GLN A 272 -11.63 30.10 -7.15
N TRP A 273 -11.22 29.29 -6.17
CA TRP A 273 -12.09 28.86 -5.07
C TRP A 273 -11.58 29.30 -3.70
N ALA A 274 -10.27 29.32 -3.48
CA ALA A 274 -9.66 29.69 -2.19
C ALA A 274 -9.30 31.20 -2.09
N THR A 275 -10.19 32.09 -2.53
CA THR A 275 -9.92 33.54 -2.45
C THR A 275 -9.81 34.02 -1.00
N SER A 276 -8.84 34.91 -0.71
CA SER A 276 -8.50 35.38 0.65
C SER A 276 -9.67 36.00 1.44
N ARG A 277 -10.76 36.34 0.76
CA ARG A 277 -11.98 36.91 1.37
C ARG A 277 -12.92 35.86 1.97
N LEU A 278 -12.69 34.56 1.76
CA LEU A 278 -13.62 33.47 2.07
C LEU A 278 -13.15 32.54 3.21
N GLN A 279 -12.05 32.87 3.88
CA GLN A 279 -11.37 31.98 4.82
C GLN A 279 -11.98 32.01 6.23
N ASP A 280 -13.21 31.52 6.35
CA ASP A 280 -13.67 30.93 7.61
C ASP A 280 -13.07 29.51 7.72
N SER A 281 -12.71 29.07 8.93
CA SER A 281 -12.03 27.79 9.15
C SER A 281 -12.83 26.59 8.63
N GLU A 282 -14.16 26.65 8.68
CA GLU A 282 -15.05 25.60 8.18
C GLU A 282 -15.05 25.52 6.65
N SER A 283 -15.07 26.66 5.96
CA SER A 283 -15.04 26.73 4.49
C SER A 283 -13.69 26.22 3.95
N ASP A 284 -12.58 26.56 4.61
CA ASP A 284 -11.25 26.04 4.25
C ASP A 284 -11.18 24.52 4.44
N ALA A 285 -11.71 24.01 5.56
CA ALA A 285 -11.81 22.56 5.78
C ALA A 285 -12.64 21.87 4.70
N ALA A 286 -13.82 22.41 4.37
CA ALA A 286 -14.68 21.89 3.31
C ALA A 286 -13.98 21.87 1.94
N LEU A 287 -13.24 22.94 1.60
CA LEU A 287 -12.48 23.01 0.35
C LEU A 287 -11.35 21.99 0.29
N ARG A 288 -10.60 21.76 1.38
CA ARG A 288 -9.54 20.74 1.44
C ARG A 288 -10.08 19.32 1.29
N LEU A 289 -11.24 19.04 1.89
CA LEU A 289 -11.93 17.76 1.70
C LEU A 289 -12.31 17.59 0.22
N LEU A 290 -12.90 18.62 -0.38
CA LEU A 290 -13.30 18.59 -1.79
C LEU A 290 -12.11 18.51 -2.76
N GLU A 291 -10.98 19.13 -2.41
CA GLU A 291 -9.70 18.96 -3.10
C GLU A 291 -9.24 17.50 -3.04
N SER A 292 -9.31 16.87 -1.87
CA SER A 292 -8.97 15.46 -1.72
C SER A 292 -9.90 14.55 -2.54
N VAL A 293 -11.21 14.80 -2.50
CA VAL A 293 -12.19 14.04 -3.32
C VAL A 293 -11.92 14.23 -4.80
N SER A 294 -11.61 15.45 -5.25
CA SER A 294 -11.29 15.72 -6.67
C SER A 294 -9.98 15.05 -7.11
N GLN A 295 -8.98 14.94 -6.24
CA GLN A 295 -7.78 14.16 -6.53
C GLN A 295 -8.09 12.65 -6.69
N VAL A 296 -8.99 12.11 -5.86
CA VAL A 296 -9.45 10.71 -5.98
C VAL A 296 -10.24 10.50 -7.28
N VAL A 297 -11.12 11.43 -7.65
CA VAL A 297 -11.87 11.37 -8.94
C VAL A 297 -10.90 11.38 -10.13
N LEU A 298 -9.93 12.30 -10.13
CA LEU A 298 -8.93 12.38 -11.20
C LEU A 298 -8.07 11.10 -11.27
N SER A 299 -7.70 10.54 -10.11
CA SER A 299 -6.98 9.26 -10.02
C SER A 299 -7.78 8.10 -10.59
N ALA A 300 -9.08 8.01 -10.28
CA ALA A 300 -9.97 6.99 -10.82
C ALA A 300 -10.10 7.10 -12.34
N THR A 301 -10.26 8.32 -12.86
CA THR A 301 -10.24 8.58 -14.32
C THR A 301 -8.90 8.17 -14.93
N ALA A 302 -7.77 8.47 -14.27
CA ALA A 302 -6.44 8.09 -14.75
C ALA A 302 -6.25 6.56 -14.80
N VAL A 303 -6.73 5.81 -13.81
CA VAL A 303 -6.72 4.34 -13.85
C VAL A 303 -7.43 3.83 -15.10
N VAL A 304 -8.65 4.31 -15.38
CA VAL A 304 -9.44 3.86 -16.53
C VAL A 304 -8.71 4.18 -17.84
N VAL A 305 -8.24 5.41 -18.00
CA VAL A 305 -7.52 5.84 -19.21
C VAL A 305 -6.24 5.03 -19.40
N PHE A 306 -5.48 4.78 -18.33
CA PHE A 306 -4.26 3.98 -18.40
C PHE A 306 -4.54 2.54 -18.84
N GLN A 307 -5.53 1.90 -18.21
CA GLN A 307 -5.93 0.53 -18.54
C GLN A 307 -6.41 0.40 -19.99
N GLU A 308 -7.11 1.41 -20.52
CA GLU A 308 -7.58 1.44 -21.92
C GLU A 308 -6.45 1.69 -22.92
N CYS A 309 -5.59 2.69 -22.68
CA CYS A 309 -4.59 3.13 -23.66
C CYS A 309 -3.38 2.21 -23.71
N TYR A 310 -2.93 1.71 -22.56
CA TYR A 310 -1.77 0.84 -22.46
C TYR A 310 -2.15 -0.64 -22.54
N GLY A 311 -3.45 -0.97 -22.54
CA GLY A 311 -3.91 -2.35 -22.45
C GLY A 311 -3.57 -3.00 -21.10
N TRP A 312 -3.42 -2.21 -20.04
CA TRP A 312 -2.99 -2.65 -18.71
C TRP A 312 -4.11 -3.38 -17.96
N ARG A 313 -4.43 -4.59 -18.42
CA ARG A 313 -5.44 -5.47 -17.81
C ARG A 313 -4.82 -6.84 -17.57
N PRO A 314 -5.17 -7.54 -16.46
CA PRO A 314 -4.57 -8.85 -16.13
C PRO A 314 -4.65 -9.87 -17.27
N ASP A 315 -5.73 -9.85 -18.05
CA ASP A 315 -5.97 -10.79 -19.15
C ASP A 315 -5.27 -10.40 -20.47
N SER A 316 -4.66 -9.21 -20.55
CA SER A 316 -4.05 -8.75 -21.78
C SER A 316 -2.79 -9.56 -22.14
N ALA A 317 -2.53 -9.74 -23.44
CA ALA A 317 -1.29 -10.36 -23.88
C ALA A 317 -0.05 -9.52 -23.48
N LEU A 318 -0.19 -8.19 -23.47
CA LEU A 318 0.87 -7.26 -23.07
C LEU A 318 1.30 -7.47 -21.62
N SER A 319 0.33 -7.59 -20.70
CA SER A 319 0.57 -7.81 -19.27
C SER A 319 1.23 -9.15 -18.92
N ARG A 320 1.45 -10.03 -19.92
CA ARG A 320 2.24 -11.27 -19.77
C ARG A 320 3.71 -11.11 -20.17
N HIS A 321 4.08 -10.01 -20.84
CA HIS A 321 5.45 -9.72 -21.23
C HIS A 321 6.22 -9.08 -20.05
N LYS A 322 7.26 -9.78 -19.59
CA LYS A 322 8.08 -9.39 -18.43
C LYS A 322 8.66 -7.98 -18.54
N ASP A 323 9.22 -7.61 -19.69
CA ASP A 323 9.84 -6.29 -19.90
C ASP A 323 8.81 -5.17 -19.81
N TYR A 324 7.64 -5.37 -20.43
CA TYR A 324 6.54 -4.41 -20.37
C TYR A 324 6.04 -4.23 -18.93
N VAL A 325 5.85 -5.34 -18.18
CA VAL A 325 5.45 -5.26 -16.77
C VAL A 325 6.52 -4.58 -15.92
N ALA A 326 7.80 -4.90 -16.12
CA ALA A 326 8.89 -4.30 -15.37
C ALA A 326 9.01 -2.79 -15.60
N VAL A 327 8.89 -2.32 -16.85
CA VAL A 327 8.93 -0.89 -17.18
C VAL A 327 7.73 -0.16 -16.57
N THR A 328 6.52 -0.71 -16.73
CA THR A 328 5.30 -0.08 -16.22
C THR A 328 5.24 -0.04 -14.70
N VAL A 329 5.54 -1.14 -14.00
CA VAL A 329 5.56 -1.15 -12.54
C VAL A 329 6.60 -0.17 -12.01
N ASN A 330 7.79 -0.08 -12.63
CA ASN A 330 8.77 0.92 -12.22
C ASN A 330 8.28 2.35 -12.42
N ALA A 331 7.59 2.66 -13.52
CA ALA A 331 7.01 3.98 -13.74
C ALA A 331 5.92 4.32 -12.69
N VAL A 332 5.09 3.34 -12.29
CA VAL A 332 4.14 3.49 -11.18
C VAL A 332 4.88 3.77 -9.86
N LEU A 333 5.95 3.04 -9.54
CA LEU A 333 6.72 3.25 -8.31
C LEU A 333 7.44 4.62 -8.28
N ASP A 334 7.90 5.12 -9.43
CA ASP A 334 8.45 6.48 -9.56
C ASP A 334 7.37 7.56 -9.35
N PHE A 335 6.18 7.33 -9.88
CA PHE A 335 5.03 8.20 -9.64
C PHE A 335 4.67 8.25 -8.15
N VAL A 336 4.57 7.11 -7.47
CA VAL A 336 4.24 7.04 -6.05
C VAL A 336 5.26 7.80 -5.21
N ALA A 337 6.55 7.56 -5.45
CA ALA A 337 7.62 8.28 -4.77
C ALA A 337 7.58 9.80 -5.04
N SER A 338 7.16 10.21 -6.25
CA SER A 338 7.01 11.63 -6.60
C SER A 338 5.74 12.28 -6.04
N ALA A 339 4.70 11.49 -5.78
CA ALA A 339 3.41 11.91 -5.26
C ALA A 339 3.37 11.97 -3.73
N GLU A 340 4.29 11.26 -3.06
CA GLU A 340 4.38 11.22 -1.60
C GLU A 340 4.45 12.64 -1.00
N GLY A 341 3.56 12.91 -0.04
CA GLY A 341 3.44 14.22 0.62
C GLY A 341 2.87 15.35 -0.24
N ARG A 342 2.61 15.13 -1.54
CA ARG A 342 2.04 16.13 -2.45
C ARG A 342 0.56 15.91 -2.75
N LEU A 343 0.15 14.64 -2.77
CA LEU A 343 -1.22 14.22 -3.05
C LEU A 343 -1.86 13.60 -1.81
N CYS A 344 -3.19 13.60 -1.79
CA CYS A 344 -4.00 12.87 -0.82
C CYS A 344 -3.65 11.38 -0.88
N ARG A 345 -3.40 10.78 0.28
CA ARG A 345 -3.01 9.36 0.40
C ARG A 345 -3.96 8.42 -0.35
N ASP A 346 -5.27 8.63 -0.22
CA ASP A 346 -6.29 7.80 -0.84
C ASP A 346 -6.27 7.85 -2.38
N SER A 347 -5.86 8.98 -2.95
CA SER A 347 -5.72 9.14 -4.41
C SER A 347 -4.57 8.28 -4.95
N VAL A 348 -3.43 8.30 -4.25
CA VAL A 348 -2.26 7.48 -4.57
C VAL A 348 -2.56 6.00 -4.32
N GLN A 349 -3.19 5.69 -3.18
CA GLN A 349 -3.58 4.32 -2.83
C GLN A 349 -4.52 3.72 -3.89
N LEU A 350 -5.50 4.49 -4.38
CA LEU A 350 -6.40 4.04 -5.45
C LEU A 350 -5.61 3.65 -6.71
N LEU A 351 -4.67 4.49 -7.15
CA LEU A 351 -3.80 4.18 -8.31
C LEU A 351 -2.98 2.92 -8.07
N VAL A 352 -2.32 2.80 -6.93
CA VAL A 352 -1.49 1.64 -6.59
C VAL A 352 -2.33 0.36 -6.57
N GLU A 353 -3.48 0.36 -5.90
CA GLU A 353 -4.34 -0.83 -5.78
C GLU A 353 -4.91 -1.31 -7.12
N HIS A 354 -5.21 -0.39 -8.05
CA HIS A 354 -5.80 -0.74 -9.34
C HIS A 354 -4.77 -0.97 -10.47
N LEU A 355 -3.55 -0.44 -10.32
CA LEU A 355 -2.47 -0.64 -11.29
C LEU A 355 -1.51 -1.76 -10.89
N LEU A 356 -1.30 -2.00 -9.60
CA LEU A 356 -0.45 -3.07 -9.07
C LEU A 356 -1.29 -4.24 -8.56
N ALA A 357 -2.14 -4.78 -9.45
CA ALA A 357 -2.87 -6.02 -9.19
C ALA A 357 -1.90 -7.16 -8.82
N GLU A 358 -2.40 -8.14 -8.07
CA GLU A 358 -1.56 -9.23 -7.54
C GLU A 358 -0.83 -9.98 -8.67
N GLU A 359 -1.52 -10.27 -9.78
CA GLU A 359 -0.98 -10.99 -10.93
C GLU A 359 0.20 -10.26 -11.57
N VAL A 360 0.10 -8.93 -11.67
CA VAL A 360 1.17 -8.06 -12.20
C VAL A 360 2.37 -8.08 -11.25
N LEU A 361 2.12 -7.95 -9.94
CA LEU A 361 3.18 -8.02 -8.93
C LEU A 361 3.86 -9.38 -8.91
N GLN A 362 3.14 -10.48 -9.15
CA GLN A 362 3.72 -11.83 -9.28
C GLN A 362 4.75 -11.87 -10.41
N LEU A 363 4.41 -11.34 -11.59
CA LEU A 363 5.33 -11.29 -12.72
C LEU A 363 6.51 -10.34 -12.46
N TYR A 364 6.26 -9.19 -11.85
CA TYR A 364 7.31 -8.25 -11.46
C TYR A 364 8.30 -8.85 -10.43
N ALA A 365 7.79 -9.57 -9.43
CA ALA A 365 8.60 -10.31 -8.46
C ALA A 365 9.43 -11.39 -9.13
N GLN A 366 8.88 -12.08 -10.13
CA GLN A 366 9.63 -13.05 -10.94
C GLN A 366 10.76 -12.38 -11.74
N CYS A 367 10.55 -11.18 -12.29
CA CYS A 367 11.64 -10.41 -12.91
C CYS A 367 12.77 -10.11 -11.93
N GLY A 368 12.42 -9.82 -10.66
CA GLY A 368 13.39 -9.67 -9.57
C GLY A 368 14.20 -10.95 -9.32
N ALA A 369 13.55 -12.11 -9.27
CA ALA A 369 14.22 -13.40 -9.16
C ALA A 369 15.17 -13.64 -10.34
N ASP A 370 14.69 -13.47 -11.57
CA ASP A 370 15.48 -13.70 -12.79
C ASP A 370 16.73 -12.80 -12.83
N MET A 371 16.59 -11.53 -12.43
CA MET A 371 17.71 -10.60 -12.31
C MET A 371 18.75 -11.10 -11.30
N ALA A 372 18.31 -11.52 -10.11
CA ALA A 372 19.18 -12.03 -9.05
C ALA A 372 19.88 -13.35 -9.44
N VAL A 373 19.16 -14.28 -10.07
CA VAL A 373 19.71 -15.55 -10.57
C VAL A 373 20.69 -15.31 -11.71
N THR A 374 20.43 -14.33 -12.57
CA THR A 374 21.38 -13.97 -13.60
C THR A 374 22.66 -13.39 -12.97
N ALA A 375 22.53 -12.46 -12.02
CA ALA A 375 23.66 -11.89 -11.29
C ALA A 375 24.48 -12.96 -10.53
N LEU A 376 23.85 -14.03 -10.07
CA LEU A 376 24.53 -15.19 -9.50
C LEU A 376 25.32 -15.99 -10.54
N ARG A 377 24.81 -16.13 -11.76
CA ARG A 377 25.46 -16.93 -12.81
C ARG A 377 26.63 -16.22 -13.48
N ASP A 378 26.53 -14.91 -13.69
CA ASP A 378 27.49 -14.13 -14.50
C ASP A 378 28.07 -12.90 -13.78
N GLY A 379 27.79 -12.71 -12.48
CA GLY A 379 28.18 -11.51 -11.73
C GLY A 379 29.67 -11.18 -11.80
N ALA A 380 30.52 -12.20 -11.73
CA ALA A 380 31.97 -12.05 -11.90
C ALA A 380 32.37 -11.50 -13.28
N ALA A 381 31.67 -11.91 -14.35
CA ALA A 381 31.91 -11.37 -15.70
C ALA A 381 31.36 -9.94 -15.84
N ARG A 382 30.25 -9.62 -15.16
CA ARG A 382 29.66 -8.26 -15.17
C ARG A 382 30.54 -7.21 -14.48
N LEU A 383 31.35 -7.61 -13.50
CA LEU A 383 32.31 -6.72 -12.82
C LEU A 383 33.34 -6.10 -13.75
N TRP A 384 33.65 -6.73 -14.90
CA TRP A 384 34.56 -6.12 -15.87
C TRP A 384 34.04 -4.77 -16.39
N ARG A 385 32.71 -4.54 -16.39
CA ARG A 385 32.13 -3.23 -16.75
C ARG A 385 32.34 -2.15 -15.69
N ARG A 386 32.80 -2.51 -14.49
CA ARG A 386 33.08 -1.61 -13.36
C ARG A 386 34.40 -2.00 -12.71
N SER A 387 35.49 -1.97 -13.48
CA SER A 387 36.84 -2.33 -13.05
C SER A 387 37.30 -1.65 -11.75
N PHE A 388 36.80 -0.44 -11.44
CA PHE A 388 37.07 0.25 -10.17
C PHE A 388 36.54 -0.50 -8.93
N LEU A 389 35.55 -1.39 -9.08
CA LEU A 389 35.08 -2.25 -7.99
C LEU A 389 36.01 -3.46 -7.74
N MET A 390 36.97 -3.72 -8.64
CA MET A 390 38.03 -4.71 -8.43
C MET A 390 39.22 -4.11 -7.64
N GLU A 391 39.35 -2.78 -7.58
CA GLU A 391 40.38 -2.11 -6.78
C GLU A 391 40.07 -2.24 -5.29
N GLY A 392 40.54 -3.34 -4.68
CA GLY A 392 40.29 -3.72 -3.29
C GLY A 392 39.94 -5.20 -3.12
N ALA A 393 39.61 -5.91 -4.20
CA ALA A 393 39.51 -7.36 -4.18
C ALA A 393 40.93 -7.95 -4.20
N GLY A 394 41.37 -8.50 -3.06
CA GLY A 394 42.62 -9.26 -2.95
C GLY A 394 42.75 -10.35 -4.02
N ARG A 395 43.99 -10.81 -4.25
CA ARG A 395 44.36 -11.71 -5.35
C ARG A 395 43.64 -13.06 -5.37
N ALA A 396 42.85 -13.43 -4.37
CA ALA A 396 42.04 -14.65 -4.36
C ALA A 396 40.52 -14.39 -4.38
N SER A 397 39.99 -13.65 -5.38
CA SER A 397 38.53 -13.56 -5.56
C SER A 397 37.96 -14.95 -5.91
N PHE A 398 37.30 -15.60 -4.96
CA PHE A 398 36.56 -16.84 -5.21
C PHE A 398 35.29 -16.50 -6.01
N PRO A 399 35.15 -16.95 -7.28
CA PRO A 399 34.10 -16.46 -8.17
C PRO A 399 32.68 -16.63 -7.61
N LEU A 400 32.42 -17.73 -6.90
CA LEU A 400 31.11 -17.98 -6.27
C LEU A 400 30.80 -16.96 -5.18
N TYR A 401 31.77 -16.58 -4.34
CA TYR A 401 31.55 -15.58 -3.29
C TYR A 401 31.21 -14.22 -3.89
N THR A 402 31.98 -13.81 -4.92
CA THR A 402 31.70 -12.59 -5.68
C THR A 402 30.30 -12.62 -6.31
N CYS A 403 29.92 -13.71 -6.98
CA CYS A 403 28.59 -13.89 -7.54
C CYS A 403 27.48 -13.87 -6.47
N SER A 404 27.74 -14.43 -5.28
CA SER A 404 26.83 -14.41 -4.13
C SER A 404 26.56 -12.98 -3.67
N LEU A 405 27.61 -12.14 -3.57
CA LEU A 405 27.46 -10.72 -3.27
C LEU A 405 26.63 -9.98 -4.33
N HIS A 406 26.78 -10.34 -5.61
CA HIS A 406 25.98 -9.74 -6.69
C HIS A 406 24.52 -10.15 -6.65
N LEU A 407 24.22 -11.40 -6.29
CA LEU A 407 22.86 -11.85 -6.01
C LEU A 407 22.27 -11.03 -4.86
N VAL A 408 23.00 -10.90 -3.74
CA VAL A 408 22.53 -10.15 -2.57
C VAL A 408 22.22 -8.70 -2.93
N ARG A 409 23.15 -8.01 -3.60
CA ARG A 409 22.97 -6.63 -4.06
C ARG A 409 21.78 -6.47 -5.01
N SER A 410 21.53 -7.45 -5.88
CA SER A 410 20.42 -7.41 -6.84
C SER A 410 19.06 -7.53 -6.15
N LEU A 411 18.93 -8.48 -5.21
CA LEU A 411 17.73 -8.65 -4.40
C LEU A 411 17.49 -7.45 -3.48
N GLU A 412 18.55 -6.94 -2.87
CA GLU A 412 18.48 -5.77 -2.00
C GLU A 412 18.03 -4.52 -2.77
N ALA A 413 18.54 -4.30 -3.99
CA ALA A 413 18.10 -3.21 -4.86
C ALA A 413 16.63 -3.35 -5.25
N PHE A 414 16.19 -4.57 -5.58
CA PHE A 414 14.79 -4.87 -5.90
C PHE A 414 13.85 -4.60 -4.71
N GLN A 415 14.22 -5.08 -3.52
CA GLN A 415 13.42 -4.89 -2.30
C GLN A 415 13.38 -3.43 -1.87
N ARG A 416 14.52 -2.74 -1.86
CA ARG A 416 14.58 -1.30 -1.57
C ARG A 416 13.69 -0.50 -2.51
N ARG A 417 13.65 -0.85 -3.80
CA ARG A 417 12.76 -0.18 -4.77
C ARG A 417 11.29 -0.30 -4.37
N LEU A 418 10.85 -1.49 -3.95
CA LEU A 418 9.47 -1.70 -3.51
C LEU A 418 9.18 -1.00 -2.18
N LEU A 419 10.05 -1.20 -1.18
CA LEU A 419 9.84 -0.71 0.18
C LEU A 419 9.98 0.81 0.28
N ASN A 420 10.89 1.44 -0.47
CA ASN A 420 11.04 2.89 -0.46
C ASN A 420 9.86 3.60 -1.11
N SER A 421 9.25 3.02 -2.14
CA SER A 421 8.11 3.64 -2.83
C SER A 421 6.78 3.38 -2.13
N LEU A 422 6.57 2.18 -1.59
CA LEU A 422 5.28 1.81 -0.99
C LEU A 422 5.25 2.03 0.53
N LEU A 423 6.40 2.27 1.16
CA LEU A 423 6.66 2.36 2.62
C LEU A 423 6.34 1.05 3.37
N LEU A 424 5.16 0.49 3.15
CA LEU A 424 4.69 -0.79 3.69
C LEU A 424 4.00 -1.59 2.58
N LEU A 425 4.44 -2.83 2.39
CA LEU A 425 3.73 -3.83 1.59
C LEU A 425 2.56 -4.40 2.39
N ARG A 426 1.39 -4.48 1.75
CA ARG A 426 0.25 -5.25 2.26
C ARG A 426 0.66 -6.70 2.49
N GLY A 427 0.04 -7.38 3.46
CA GLY A 427 0.40 -8.75 3.85
C GLY A 427 0.56 -9.73 2.69
N SER A 428 -0.39 -9.76 1.75
CA SER A 428 -0.33 -10.62 0.56
C SER A 428 0.81 -10.26 -0.39
N TRP A 429 1.16 -8.99 -0.52
CA TRP A 429 2.26 -8.54 -1.38
C TRP A 429 3.63 -8.85 -0.78
N ALA A 430 3.78 -8.69 0.53
CA ALA A 430 5.00 -9.07 1.22
C ALA A 430 5.26 -10.58 1.11
N GLU A 431 4.21 -11.40 1.26
CA GLU A 431 4.28 -12.85 1.04
C GLU A 431 4.65 -13.18 -0.42
N LEU A 432 4.01 -12.53 -1.38
CA LEU A 432 4.30 -12.69 -2.80
C LEU A 432 5.76 -12.35 -3.12
N VAL A 433 6.29 -11.24 -2.62
CA VAL A 433 7.70 -10.85 -2.83
C VAL A 433 8.64 -11.91 -2.28
N TRP A 434 8.35 -12.46 -1.09
CA TRP A 434 9.14 -13.56 -0.54
C TRP A 434 9.09 -14.81 -1.45
N ARG A 435 7.87 -15.30 -1.73
CA ARG A 435 7.63 -16.57 -2.44
C ARG A 435 7.99 -16.55 -3.92
N ARG A 436 7.92 -15.38 -4.57
CA ARG A 436 8.12 -15.24 -6.03
C ARG A 436 9.44 -14.55 -6.42
N CYS A 437 10.10 -13.86 -5.49
CA CYS A 437 11.38 -13.22 -5.75
C CYS A 437 12.51 -13.86 -4.93
N VAL A 438 12.44 -13.71 -3.60
CA VAL A 438 13.55 -14.07 -2.70
C VAL A 438 13.76 -15.59 -2.67
N GLU A 439 12.73 -16.36 -2.35
CA GLU A 439 12.83 -17.82 -2.19
C GLU A 439 13.31 -18.54 -3.47
N PRO A 440 12.79 -18.23 -4.68
CA PRO A 440 13.34 -18.79 -5.91
C PRO A 440 14.81 -18.46 -6.16
N ALA A 441 15.26 -17.25 -5.80
CA ALA A 441 16.67 -16.87 -5.91
C ALA A 441 17.55 -17.63 -4.89
N LEU A 442 17.05 -17.86 -3.68
CA LEU A 442 17.71 -18.68 -2.66
C LEU A 442 17.81 -20.15 -3.08
N LEU A 443 16.76 -20.72 -3.68
CA LEU A 443 16.78 -22.09 -4.22
C LEU A 443 17.78 -22.24 -5.36
N ALA A 444 17.83 -21.27 -6.28
CA ALA A 444 18.81 -21.25 -7.35
C ALA A 444 20.25 -21.13 -6.81
N PHE A 445 20.43 -20.31 -5.77
CA PHE A 445 21.70 -20.20 -5.05
C PHE A 445 22.10 -21.53 -4.41
N LEU A 446 21.22 -22.14 -3.62
CA LEU A 446 21.46 -23.43 -2.96
C LEU A 446 21.88 -24.49 -3.99
N GLY A 447 21.13 -24.65 -5.08
CA GLY A 447 21.46 -25.62 -6.13
C GLY A 447 22.81 -25.34 -6.82
N ILE A 448 23.22 -24.07 -6.97
CA ILE A 448 24.54 -23.74 -7.54
C ILE A 448 25.67 -24.07 -6.55
N VAL A 449 25.52 -23.71 -5.26
CA VAL A 449 26.54 -24.02 -4.25
C VAL A 449 26.66 -25.52 -4.02
N GLU A 450 25.54 -26.24 -3.93
CA GLU A 450 25.53 -27.70 -3.80
C GLU A 450 26.29 -28.39 -4.93
N ASN A 451 25.99 -28.03 -6.18
CA ASN A 451 26.67 -28.58 -7.34
C ASN A 451 28.19 -28.29 -7.36
N GLN A 452 28.60 -27.10 -6.92
CA GLN A 452 30.02 -26.74 -6.84
C GLN A 452 30.74 -27.38 -5.65
N ALA A 453 30.05 -27.58 -4.53
CA ALA A 453 30.60 -28.20 -3.33
C ALA A 453 30.63 -29.72 -3.38
N LEU A 454 29.76 -30.35 -4.16
CA LEU A 454 29.63 -31.81 -4.23
C LEU A 454 30.96 -32.55 -4.43
N PRO A 455 31.87 -32.13 -5.34
CA PRO A 455 33.15 -32.83 -5.52
C PRO A 455 34.03 -32.80 -4.27
N ALA A 456 34.05 -31.68 -3.53
CA ALA A 456 34.82 -31.53 -2.30
C ALA A 456 34.15 -32.20 -1.09
N VAL A 457 32.84 -32.43 -1.13
CA VAL A 457 32.08 -33.04 -0.02
C VAL A 457 32.00 -34.57 -0.14
N ALA A 458 31.96 -35.11 -1.37
CA ALA A 458 31.69 -36.53 -1.61
C ALA A 458 32.92 -37.43 -1.44
N ASP A 459 34.13 -36.93 -1.73
CA ASP A 459 35.35 -37.72 -1.70
C ASP A 459 36.31 -37.27 -0.59
N THR A 460 36.14 -37.84 0.60
CA THR A 460 37.05 -37.59 1.73
C THR A 460 38.46 -38.10 1.49
N ALA A 461 38.67 -39.04 0.56
CA ALA A 461 40.01 -39.55 0.22
C ALA A 461 40.80 -38.54 -0.62
N ALA A 462 40.12 -37.60 -1.29
CA ALA A 462 40.70 -36.49 -2.04
C ALA A 462 40.89 -35.22 -1.20
N ALA A 463 40.81 -35.30 0.14
CA ALA A 463 40.99 -34.14 1.02
C ALA A 463 42.34 -33.46 0.76
N SER A 464 42.31 -32.16 0.51
CA SER A 464 43.47 -31.28 0.31
C SER A 464 43.24 -29.94 0.99
N TRP A 465 44.31 -29.18 1.28
CA TRP A 465 44.16 -27.83 1.84
C TRP A 465 43.39 -26.88 0.90
N GLU A 466 43.49 -27.08 -0.41
CA GLU A 466 42.67 -26.39 -1.40
C GLU A 466 41.18 -26.72 -1.24
N SER A 467 40.83 -27.99 -0.98
CA SER A 467 39.44 -28.40 -0.70
C SER A 467 38.92 -27.78 0.61
N VAL A 468 39.76 -27.66 1.64
CA VAL A 468 39.41 -27.00 2.91
C VAL A 468 39.10 -25.53 2.65
N LEU A 469 40.00 -24.82 1.94
CA LEU A 469 39.84 -23.41 1.59
C LEU A 469 38.59 -23.19 0.73
N PHE A 470 38.38 -24.04 -0.27
CA PHE A 470 37.20 -24.01 -1.13
C PHE A 470 35.90 -24.15 -0.33
N LEU A 471 35.83 -25.13 0.59
CA LEU A 471 34.66 -25.30 1.46
C LEU A 471 34.45 -24.10 2.39
N GLN A 472 35.52 -23.48 2.89
CA GLN A 472 35.42 -22.25 3.68
C GLN A 472 34.85 -21.08 2.87
N TRP A 473 35.25 -20.93 1.61
CA TRP A 473 34.65 -19.94 0.71
C TRP A 473 33.18 -20.23 0.40
N CYS A 474 32.79 -21.50 0.24
CA CYS A 474 31.39 -21.88 0.14
C CYS A 474 30.61 -21.52 1.42
N VAL A 475 31.17 -21.79 2.61
CA VAL A 475 30.58 -21.40 3.90
C VAL A 475 30.39 -19.88 3.97
N ALA A 476 31.39 -19.09 3.60
CA ALA A 476 31.31 -17.63 3.56
C ALA A 476 30.21 -17.14 2.60
N SER A 477 30.10 -17.77 1.42
CA SER A 477 29.08 -17.48 0.41
C SER A 477 27.67 -17.77 0.94
N VAL A 478 27.45 -18.92 1.56
CA VAL A 478 26.15 -19.27 2.14
C VAL A 478 25.81 -18.36 3.32
N LYS A 479 26.80 -18.03 4.17
CA LYS A 479 26.60 -17.16 5.31
C LYS A 479 26.12 -15.76 4.91
N VAL A 480 26.74 -15.14 3.89
CA VAL A 480 26.34 -13.80 3.45
C VAL A 480 24.94 -13.78 2.84
N VAL A 481 24.58 -14.83 2.08
CA VAL A 481 23.23 -14.95 1.50
C VAL A 481 22.18 -15.22 2.57
N ALA A 482 22.46 -16.11 3.53
CA ALA A 482 21.52 -16.45 4.60
C ALA A 482 21.27 -15.26 5.52
N ALA A 483 22.31 -14.52 5.93
CA ALA A 483 22.18 -13.33 6.76
C ALA A 483 21.31 -12.26 6.07
N ALA A 484 21.56 -11.98 4.79
CA ALA A 484 20.75 -11.03 4.03
C ALA A 484 19.29 -11.51 3.92
N ALA A 485 19.06 -12.81 3.70
CA ALA A 485 17.72 -13.38 3.63
C ALA A 485 16.96 -13.33 4.97
N GLU A 486 17.64 -13.52 6.09
CA GLU A 486 17.09 -13.34 7.44
C GLU A 486 16.60 -11.90 7.64
N ASP A 487 17.43 -10.91 7.29
CA ASP A 487 17.09 -9.49 7.39
C ASP A 487 15.87 -9.14 6.53
N TRP A 488 15.84 -9.60 5.29
CA TRP A 488 14.73 -9.38 4.37
C TRP A 488 13.42 -10.01 4.85
N LEU A 489 13.49 -11.24 5.38
CA LEU A 489 12.33 -11.90 5.96
C LEU A 489 11.81 -11.14 7.18
N GLY A 490 12.71 -10.60 8.00
CA GLY A 490 12.38 -9.70 9.11
C GLY A 490 11.61 -8.47 8.64
N MET A 491 12.15 -7.72 7.67
CA MET A 491 11.49 -6.52 7.12
C MET A 491 10.10 -6.82 6.53
N LEU A 492 9.95 -7.91 5.79
CA LEU A 492 8.66 -8.29 5.22
C LEU A 492 7.63 -8.66 6.30
N ARG A 493 8.05 -9.32 7.39
CA ARG A 493 7.18 -9.62 8.54
C ARG A 493 6.73 -8.36 9.26
N GLU A 494 7.63 -7.41 9.47
CA GLU A 494 7.29 -6.12 10.07
C GLU A 494 6.27 -5.36 9.21
N SER A 495 6.45 -5.36 7.89
CA SER A 495 5.50 -4.79 6.94
C SER A 495 4.11 -5.44 7.00
N CYS A 496 4.05 -6.77 7.08
CA CYS A 496 2.79 -7.49 7.28
C CYS A 496 2.11 -7.12 8.59
N ALA A 497 2.87 -7.06 9.70
CA ALA A 497 2.34 -6.74 11.02
C ALA A 497 1.76 -5.32 11.07
N ALA A 498 2.42 -4.36 10.41
CA ALA A 498 1.97 -2.96 10.35
C ALA A 498 0.71 -2.76 9.48
N THR A 499 0.49 -3.61 8.47
CA THR A 499 -0.66 -3.49 7.55
C THR A 499 -1.85 -4.37 7.90
N ALA A 500 -1.71 -5.26 8.88
CA ALA A 500 -2.79 -6.10 9.37
C ALA A 500 -3.85 -5.28 10.13
N SER A 501 -4.80 -4.69 9.39
CA SER A 501 -5.89 -3.88 9.95
C SER A 501 -6.96 -4.70 10.68
N THR A 502 -6.97 -6.02 10.55
CA THR A 502 -7.93 -6.90 11.22
C THR A 502 -7.29 -8.27 11.49
N ALA A 503 -7.32 -8.67 12.76
CA ALA A 503 -6.87 -9.98 13.22
C ALA A 503 -7.69 -11.09 12.55
N SER A 504 -7.04 -12.02 11.83
CA SER A 504 -7.58 -13.38 11.66
C SER A 504 -6.67 -14.39 10.94
N SER A 505 -5.53 -14.01 10.36
CA SER A 505 -4.63 -15.00 9.76
C SER A 505 -3.18 -14.79 10.19
N PRO A 506 -2.52 -15.78 10.84
CA PRO A 506 -1.08 -15.71 11.07
C PRO A 506 -0.38 -15.63 9.71
N SER A 507 0.54 -14.68 9.55
CA SER A 507 1.30 -14.57 8.30
C SER A 507 2.05 -15.88 8.04
N SER A 508 1.90 -16.44 6.84
CA SER A 508 2.61 -17.66 6.41
C SER A 508 4.13 -17.45 6.36
N LEU A 509 4.59 -16.19 6.40
CA LEU A 509 5.98 -15.76 6.50
C LEU A 509 6.67 -16.15 7.81
N SER A 510 5.98 -16.77 8.77
CA SER A 510 6.55 -17.15 10.08
C SER A 510 7.74 -18.13 10.01
N LYS A 511 7.88 -18.91 8.92
CA LYS A 511 9.02 -19.82 8.68
C LYS A 511 9.37 -19.90 7.19
N SER A 512 10.66 -20.09 6.89
CA SER A 512 11.15 -20.35 5.54
C SER A 512 11.99 -21.62 5.53
N GLU A 513 11.42 -22.69 4.96
CA GLU A 513 12.10 -23.97 4.81
C GLU A 513 13.37 -23.85 3.97
N THR A 514 13.36 -22.97 2.96
CA THR A 514 14.52 -22.69 2.10
C THR A 514 15.67 -22.03 2.88
N LEU A 515 15.34 -21.14 3.82
CA LEU A 515 16.34 -20.49 4.68
C LEU A 515 16.92 -21.49 5.69
N ASP A 516 16.06 -22.31 6.28
CA ASP A 516 16.47 -23.40 7.18
C ASP A 516 17.41 -24.38 6.45
N ALA A 517 17.09 -24.75 5.20
CA ALA A 517 17.92 -25.60 4.37
C ALA A 517 19.30 -24.97 4.08
N LEU A 518 19.37 -23.67 3.77
CA LEU A 518 20.62 -22.95 3.58
C LEU A 518 21.50 -22.97 4.84
N MET A 519 20.89 -22.75 6.00
CA MET A 519 21.61 -22.75 7.28
C MET A 519 22.13 -24.15 7.63
N LEU A 520 21.33 -25.19 7.41
CA LEU A 520 21.74 -26.59 7.56
C LEU A 520 22.88 -26.95 6.61
N PHE A 521 22.80 -26.53 5.34
CA PHE A 521 23.83 -26.80 4.35
C PHE A 521 25.14 -26.08 4.67
N ARG A 522 25.09 -24.83 5.11
CA ARG A 522 26.26 -24.11 5.65
C ARG A 522 26.96 -24.90 6.75
N ASP A 523 26.19 -25.42 7.70
CA ASP A 523 26.74 -26.17 8.83
C ASP A 523 27.36 -27.51 8.38
N GLN A 524 26.77 -28.17 7.38
CA GLN A 524 27.36 -29.36 6.76
C GLN A 524 28.70 -29.05 6.08
N LEU A 525 28.78 -27.97 5.29
CA LEU A 525 30.02 -27.53 4.64
C LEU A 525 31.11 -27.20 5.66
N ALA A 526 30.75 -26.49 6.74
CA ALA A 526 31.69 -26.14 7.81
C ALA A 526 32.22 -27.40 8.52
N ARG A 527 31.36 -28.38 8.82
CA ARG A 527 31.77 -29.67 9.40
C ARG A 527 32.69 -30.45 8.47
N ARG A 528 32.37 -30.52 7.18
CA ARG A 528 33.21 -31.20 6.18
C ARG A 528 34.58 -30.55 6.02
N SER A 529 34.62 -29.22 5.99
CA SER A 529 35.88 -28.47 5.97
C SER A 529 36.73 -28.77 7.21
N ALA A 530 36.12 -28.81 8.40
CA ALA A 530 36.78 -29.18 9.64
C ALA A 530 37.27 -30.65 9.64
N GLU A 531 36.48 -31.59 9.12
CA GLU A 531 36.89 -32.99 8.96
C GLU A 531 38.10 -33.13 8.04
N HIS A 532 38.10 -32.45 6.89
CA HIS A 532 39.23 -32.42 5.96
C HIS A 532 40.49 -31.83 6.62
N ALA A 533 40.36 -30.68 7.28
CA ALA A 533 41.48 -30.06 7.98
C ALA A 533 42.05 -30.96 9.08
N ARG A 534 41.19 -31.65 9.84
CA ARG A 534 41.60 -32.63 10.86
C ARG A 534 42.35 -33.81 10.25
N LEU A 535 41.86 -34.38 9.15
CA LEU A 535 42.50 -35.50 8.46
C LEU A 535 43.89 -35.12 7.95
N LEU A 536 44.00 -33.97 7.29
CA LEU A 536 45.27 -33.43 6.78
C LEU A 536 46.26 -33.14 7.92
N THR A 537 45.78 -32.60 9.04
CA THR A 537 46.62 -32.33 10.21
C THR A 537 47.07 -33.61 10.90
N LEU A 538 46.22 -34.64 10.97
CA LEU A 538 46.62 -35.95 11.49
C LEU A 538 47.70 -36.60 10.62
N GLN A 539 47.62 -36.47 9.29
CA GLN A 539 48.67 -36.95 8.38
C GLN A 539 50.02 -36.26 8.63
N LEU A 540 50.02 -34.97 9.02
CA LEU A 540 51.22 -34.26 9.44
C LEU A 540 51.79 -34.79 10.78
N CYS A 541 50.93 -35.26 11.68
CA CYS A 541 51.34 -35.78 12.99
C CYS A 541 51.77 -37.26 12.98
N THR A 542 51.36 -38.04 11.96
CA THR A 542 51.69 -39.46 11.86
C THR A 542 52.81 -39.68 10.84
N PRO A 543 54.09 -39.78 11.28
CA PRO A 543 55.19 -40.00 10.35
C PRO A 543 55.03 -41.37 9.66
N GLN A 544 54.79 -41.36 8.34
CA GLN A 544 54.95 -42.56 7.52
C GLN A 544 56.40 -42.65 7.03
N PRO A 545 57.13 -43.73 7.34
CA PRO A 545 58.51 -43.89 6.87
C PRO A 545 58.54 -43.95 5.34
N GLY A 546 59.20 -42.97 4.72
CA GLY A 546 59.42 -42.92 3.27
C GLY A 546 58.72 -41.79 2.51
N ASP A 547 57.88 -40.97 3.15
CA ASP A 547 57.07 -39.95 2.45
C ASP A 547 57.35 -38.50 2.87
N ALA A 548 58.63 -38.14 2.97
CA ALA A 548 59.07 -36.78 3.28
C ALA A 548 58.52 -35.75 2.26
N ALA A 549 58.35 -36.17 1.00
CA ALA A 549 57.78 -35.32 -0.04
C ALA A 549 56.30 -35.01 0.22
N GLN A 550 55.49 -35.97 0.67
CA GLN A 550 54.09 -35.70 1.04
C GLN A 550 53.98 -34.82 2.27
N ALA A 551 54.81 -35.06 3.29
CA ALA A 551 54.82 -34.21 4.48
C ALA A 551 55.17 -32.75 4.12
N ALA A 552 56.18 -32.53 3.27
CA ALA A 552 56.52 -31.20 2.77
C ALA A 552 55.37 -30.57 1.96
N ARG A 553 54.69 -31.33 1.08
CA ARG A 553 53.51 -30.86 0.35
C ARG A 553 52.37 -30.45 1.27
N LEU A 554 52.09 -31.24 2.31
CA LEU A 554 51.05 -30.93 3.30
C LEU A 554 51.40 -29.69 4.13
N LEU A 555 52.67 -29.51 4.51
CA LEU A 555 53.14 -28.31 5.23
C LEU A 555 53.06 -27.05 4.36
N HIS A 556 53.50 -27.12 3.11
CA HIS A 556 53.37 -26.00 2.18
C HIS A 556 51.90 -25.67 1.87
N GLY A 557 51.05 -26.67 1.71
CA GLY A 557 49.60 -26.47 1.53
C GLY A 557 48.94 -25.84 2.75
N ALA A 558 49.37 -26.23 3.96
CA ALA A 558 48.90 -25.62 5.20
C ALA A 558 49.34 -24.14 5.29
N GLU A 559 50.60 -23.84 4.98
CA GLU A 559 51.12 -22.47 4.96
C GLU A 559 50.32 -21.56 4.01
N GLU A 560 50.10 -22.00 2.76
CA GLU A 560 49.29 -21.23 1.81
C GLU A 560 47.83 -21.13 2.24
N PHE A 561 47.26 -22.18 2.85
CA PHE A 561 45.93 -22.12 3.45
C PHE A 561 45.84 -21.04 4.54
N PHE A 562 46.73 -21.03 5.53
CA PHE A 562 46.69 -20.04 6.61
C PHE A 562 46.96 -18.61 6.14
N LYS A 563 47.81 -18.45 5.14
CA LYS A 563 48.05 -17.17 4.47
C LYS A 563 46.79 -16.66 3.75
N LEU A 564 46.10 -17.52 3.01
CA LEU A 564 44.87 -17.18 2.29
C LEU A 564 43.63 -17.09 3.19
N MET A 565 43.65 -17.71 4.37
CA MET A 565 42.56 -17.56 5.35
C MET A 565 42.37 -16.11 5.78
N GLY A 566 43.44 -15.31 5.80
CA GLY A 566 43.35 -13.87 6.06
C GLY A 566 42.62 -13.07 4.98
N GLU A 567 42.37 -13.67 3.80
CA GLU A 567 41.57 -13.05 2.73
C GLU A 567 40.08 -13.42 2.81
N LEU A 568 39.70 -14.35 3.70
CA LEU A 568 38.28 -14.67 3.94
C LEU A 568 37.59 -13.48 4.61
N PRO A 569 36.30 -13.24 4.34
CA PRO A 569 35.57 -12.14 4.96
C PRO A 569 35.56 -12.26 6.50
N ASP A 570 35.94 -11.18 7.20
CA ASP A 570 35.98 -11.05 8.67
C ASP A 570 34.69 -11.49 9.37
N SER A 571 33.58 -11.47 8.64
CA SER A 571 32.27 -11.88 9.15
C SER A 571 32.15 -13.37 9.44
N THR A 572 33.12 -14.21 9.04
CA THR A 572 33.11 -15.65 9.32
C THR A 572 34.00 -15.97 10.54
N SER A 573 33.44 -16.61 11.57
CA SER A 573 34.23 -17.24 12.64
C SER A 573 34.88 -18.55 12.17
N ALA A 574 34.53 -19.01 10.97
CA ALA A 574 34.94 -20.29 10.41
C ALA A 574 36.47 -20.44 10.21
N PRO A 575 37.23 -19.41 9.80
CA PRO A 575 38.70 -19.47 9.75
C PRO A 575 39.30 -19.77 11.13
N TYR A 576 38.79 -19.11 12.18
CA TYR A 576 39.24 -19.33 13.56
C TYR A 576 38.90 -20.74 14.04
N ILE A 577 37.72 -21.27 13.70
CA ILE A 577 37.33 -22.64 14.08
C ILE A 577 38.27 -23.68 13.44
N VAL A 578 38.62 -23.52 12.15
CA VAL A 578 39.56 -24.45 11.50
C VAL A 578 40.96 -24.30 12.07
N GLN A 579 41.41 -23.07 12.33
CA GLN A 579 42.70 -22.80 12.96
C GLN A 579 42.81 -23.43 14.34
N ASP A 580 41.83 -23.22 15.21
CA ASP A 580 41.75 -23.77 16.55
C ASP A 580 41.71 -25.31 16.52
N LEU A 581 40.99 -25.88 15.55
CA LEU A 581 40.95 -27.33 15.34
C LEU A 581 42.33 -27.88 14.95
N VAL A 582 43.00 -27.25 13.99
CA VAL A 582 44.35 -27.65 13.56
C VAL A 582 45.32 -27.57 14.73
N GLN A 583 45.30 -26.46 15.47
CA GLN A 583 46.13 -26.26 16.66
C GLN A 583 45.86 -27.34 17.72
N GLY A 584 44.59 -27.62 18.03
CA GLY A 584 44.21 -28.65 19.00
C GLY A 584 44.65 -30.06 18.57
N VAL A 585 44.60 -30.38 17.27
CA VAL A 585 45.11 -31.66 16.74
C VAL A 585 46.63 -31.74 16.84
N LEU A 586 47.35 -30.67 16.50
CA LEU A 586 48.82 -30.61 16.64
C LEU A 586 49.25 -30.79 18.10
N GLN A 587 48.63 -30.06 19.03
CA GLN A 587 48.94 -30.13 20.46
C GLN A 587 48.65 -31.51 21.06
N LYS A 588 47.61 -32.20 20.59
CA LYS A 588 47.23 -33.52 21.12
C LYS A 588 48.12 -34.66 20.61
N ASN A 589 48.63 -34.57 19.37
CA ASN A 589 49.27 -35.70 18.69
C ASN A 589 50.79 -35.56 18.53
N LEU A 590 51.36 -34.35 18.66
CA LEU A 590 52.81 -34.16 18.62
C LEU A 590 53.42 -34.27 20.01
N SER A 591 54.50 -35.06 20.13
CA SER A 591 55.34 -35.03 21.34
C SER A 591 56.06 -33.67 21.45
N PRO A 592 56.48 -33.24 22.66
CA PRO A 592 57.23 -32.00 22.85
C PRO A 592 58.51 -31.94 22.00
N GLU A 593 59.17 -33.09 21.82
CA GLU A 593 60.38 -33.24 21.00
C GLU A 593 60.07 -33.01 19.52
N HIS A 594 59.08 -33.73 18.96
CA HIS A 594 58.66 -33.57 17.56
C HIS A 594 58.12 -32.17 17.27
N LYS A 595 57.43 -31.55 18.23
CA LYS A 595 56.94 -30.17 18.12
C LYS A 595 58.11 -29.18 17.96
N THR A 596 59.18 -29.38 18.72
CA THR A 596 60.39 -28.55 18.68
C THR A 596 61.15 -28.73 17.36
N GLU A 597 61.29 -29.97 16.91
CA GLU A 597 61.90 -30.30 15.61
C GLU A 597 61.10 -29.69 14.44
N LEU A 598 59.78 -29.89 14.42
CA LEU A 598 58.91 -29.36 13.39
C LEU A 598 58.92 -27.82 13.38
N LEU A 599 58.92 -27.18 14.55
CA LEU A 599 59.04 -25.72 14.65
C LEU A 599 60.38 -25.20 14.11
N SER A 600 61.48 -25.92 14.37
CA SER A 600 62.79 -25.56 13.83
C SER A 600 62.83 -25.68 12.29
N TYR A 601 62.20 -26.75 11.77
CA TYR A 601 62.08 -27.00 10.34
C TYR A 601 61.22 -25.93 9.64
N THR A 602 60.01 -25.67 10.16
CA THR A 602 59.08 -24.70 9.56
C THR A 602 59.65 -23.29 9.55
N ARG A 603 60.36 -22.88 10.61
CA ARG A 603 61.10 -21.60 10.64
C ARG A 603 62.25 -21.58 9.63
N GLY A 604 63.03 -22.65 9.53
CA GLY A 604 64.13 -22.77 8.57
C GLY A 604 63.67 -22.70 7.11
N CYS A 605 62.47 -23.21 6.82
CA CYS A 605 61.86 -23.21 5.49
C CYS A 605 61.03 -21.96 5.18
N GLY A 606 60.88 -21.02 6.12
CA GLY A 606 60.07 -19.80 5.92
C GLY A 606 58.55 -20.01 5.98
N LEU A 607 58.08 -21.10 6.59
CA LEU A 607 56.67 -21.40 6.81
C LEU A 607 56.18 -20.70 8.09
N GLN A 608 56.02 -19.38 8.01
CA GLN A 608 55.82 -18.52 9.17
C GLN A 608 54.44 -18.70 9.81
N HIS A 609 53.39 -18.85 9.01
CA HIS A 609 52.02 -18.97 9.52
C HIS A 609 51.86 -20.31 10.26
N PHE A 610 52.38 -21.40 9.68
CA PHE A 610 52.37 -22.70 10.35
C PHE A 610 53.25 -22.71 11.61
N ALA A 611 54.42 -22.05 11.56
CA ALA A 611 55.28 -21.91 12.74
C ALA A 611 54.59 -21.17 13.90
N GLN A 612 53.76 -20.16 13.61
CA GLN A 612 52.98 -19.45 14.63
C GLN A 612 51.96 -20.38 15.32
N LEU A 613 51.31 -21.27 14.56
CA LEU A 613 50.37 -22.26 15.10
C LEU A 613 51.03 -23.29 16.02
N LEU A 614 52.30 -23.62 15.75
CA LEU A 614 53.06 -24.48 16.64
C LEU A 614 53.48 -23.76 17.93
N VAL A 615 53.67 -22.44 17.93
CA VAL A 615 54.04 -21.70 19.15
C VAL A 615 52.84 -21.51 20.07
N ALA A 616 51.66 -21.28 19.49
CA ALA A 616 50.40 -21.17 20.20
C ALA A 616 49.97 -22.49 20.86
#